data_AF-A0A3D3TDR7-F1
#
_entry.id   AF-A0A3D3TDR7-F1
#
_cell.length_a   1.000
_cell.length_b   1.000
_cell.length_c   1.000
_cell.angle_alpha   90.00
_cell.angle_beta   90.00
_cell.angle_gamma   90.00
#
_symmetry.space_group_name_H-M   'P 1'
#
loop_
_entity.id
_entity.type
_entity.pdbx_description
1 polymer ?
#
loop_
_entity_poly.entity_id
_entity_poly.type
_entity_poly.pdbx_seq_one_letter_code
_entity_poly.pdbx_strand_id
1 'polypeptide(L)'
;MSNSITSNAAFPDTKPHYEILDGLRGIAAITVVCFHIFEAFATSHLDQRINHGYLAVDFFFILSGFVVGYAYDDRWGRMKTLDFIKRRIIRLHPMVVMGALIGGVMFYTQSCPSVWGDVALIPFASLLFAVLLNMFLIPAAPGIEVRGLGEM
;
A
#
# COMPACT_ATOMS: atom_id res chain seq x y z
N MET A 1 6.87 -53.15 13.78
CA MET A 1 5.67 -52.46 13.26
C MET A 1 5.51 -51.15 14.00
N SER A 2 5.75 -50.02 13.34
CA SER A 2 5.29 -48.70 13.79
C SER A 2 5.05 -47.87 12.52
N ASN A 3 3.78 -47.72 12.17
CA ASN A 3 3.33 -46.91 11.04
C ASN A 3 3.29 -45.45 11.50
N SER A 4 4.25 -44.63 11.08
CA SER A 4 4.12 -43.18 11.20
C SER A 4 3.14 -42.69 10.14
N ILE A 5 1.94 -42.32 10.57
CA ILE A 5 0.97 -41.58 9.75
C ILE A 5 1.52 -40.16 9.59
N THR A 6 2.21 -39.91 8.49
CA THR A 6 2.54 -38.55 8.07
C THR A 6 1.27 -37.90 7.53
N SER A 7 0.86 -36.83 8.20
CA SER A 7 -0.32 -36.03 7.92
C SER A 7 -0.34 -35.53 6.48
N ASN A 8 -1.38 -35.90 5.72
CA ASN A 8 -1.71 -35.31 4.42
C ASN A 8 -2.16 -33.85 4.57
N ALA A 9 -1.23 -32.91 4.68
CA ALA A 9 -1.47 -31.53 4.26
C ALA A 9 -1.20 -31.44 2.75
N ALA A 10 -2.09 -32.04 1.97
CA ALA A 10 -1.96 -32.22 0.53
C ALA A 10 -2.26 -30.93 -0.23
N PHE A 11 -1.22 -30.18 -0.63
CA PHE A 11 -1.04 -29.58 -1.97
C PHE A 11 0.45 -29.16 -2.10
N PRO A 12 1.23 -29.76 -3.01
CA PRO A 12 2.59 -29.29 -3.28
C PRO A 12 2.49 -27.94 -4.01
N ASP A 13 2.92 -26.87 -3.34
CA ASP A 13 2.95 -25.50 -3.85
C ASP A 13 4.09 -25.37 -4.88
N THR A 14 3.87 -25.90 -6.09
CA THR A 14 4.92 -26.05 -7.10
C THR A 14 4.59 -25.31 -8.41
N LYS A 15 3.81 -24.23 -8.34
CA LYS A 15 3.79 -23.29 -9.47
C LYS A 15 5.10 -22.49 -9.44
N PRO A 16 5.86 -22.46 -10.54
CA PRO A 16 7.09 -21.70 -10.60
C PRO A 16 6.81 -20.23 -10.29
N HIS A 17 7.53 -19.70 -9.31
CA HIS A 17 7.47 -18.30 -8.96
C HIS A 17 8.25 -17.49 -9.98
N TYR A 18 7.61 -16.48 -10.57
CA TYR A 18 8.26 -15.63 -11.56
C TYR A 18 9.00 -14.48 -10.89
N GLU A 19 10.27 -14.69 -10.53
CA GLU A 19 11.12 -13.66 -9.92
C GLU A 19 11.23 -12.40 -10.79
N ILE A 20 11.23 -12.55 -12.11
CA ILE A 20 11.26 -11.42 -13.06
C ILE A 20 10.02 -10.52 -12.86
N LEU A 21 8.85 -11.10 -12.60
CA LEU A 21 7.62 -10.32 -12.42
C LEU A 21 7.60 -9.63 -11.05
N ASP A 22 8.23 -10.21 -10.04
CA ASP A 22 8.48 -9.56 -8.75
C ASP A 22 9.47 -8.39 -8.93
N GLY A 23 10.55 -8.57 -9.70
CA GLY A 23 11.52 -7.54 -10.04
C GLY A 23 10.92 -6.36 -10.82
N LEU A 24 10.10 -6.65 -11.84
CA LEU A 24 9.39 -5.61 -12.61
C LEU A 24 8.40 -4.82 -11.73
N ARG A 25 7.71 -5.47 -10.80
CA ARG A 25 6.88 -4.79 -9.78
C ARG A 25 7.72 -3.90 -8.87
N GLY A 26 8.91 -4.36 -8.47
CA GLY A 26 9.87 -3.56 -7.70
C GLY A 26 10.32 -2.29 -8.44
N ILE A 27 10.69 -2.41 -9.72
CA ILE A 27 11.07 -1.27 -10.56
C ILE A 27 9.91 -0.27 -10.66
N ALA A 28 8.69 -0.77 -10.92
CA ALA A 28 7.51 0.08 -10.99
C ALA A 28 7.27 0.84 -9.67
N ALA A 29 7.37 0.17 -8.53
CA ALA A 29 7.23 0.79 -7.22
C ALA A 29 8.30 1.87 -6.96
N ILE A 30 9.57 1.62 -7.32
CA ILE A 30 10.65 2.61 -7.20
C ILE A 30 10.38 3.82 -8.11
N THR A 31 9.89 3.60 -9.33
CA THR A 31 9.51 4.69 -10.24
C THR A 31 8.42 5.57 -9.62
N VAL A 32 7.42 4.99 -8.95
CA VAL A 32 6.36 5.73 -8.25
C VAL A 32 6.91 6.56 -7.10
N VAL A 33 7.87 6.03 -6.33
CA VAL A 33 8.54 6.78 -5.26
C VAL A 33 9.34 7.95 -5.84
N CYS A 34 10.14 7.71 -6.88
CA CYS A 34 10.90 8.77 -7.55
C CYS A 34 9.99 9.85 -8.14
N PHE A 35 8.85 9.46 -8.72
CA PHE A 35 7.83 10.39 -9.21
C PHE A 35 7.39 11.37 -8.12
N HIS A 36 6.92 10.88 -6.98
CA HIS A 36 6.43 11.74 -5.89
C HIS A 36 7.54 12.58 -5.25
N ILE A 37 8.79 12.06 -5.19
CA ILE A 37 9.93 12.84 -4.73
C ILE A 37 10.18 14.02 -5.67
N PHE A 38 10.26 13.80 -6.99
CA PHE A 38 10.51 14.90 -7.94
C PHE A 38 9.32 15.85 -8.06
N GLU A 39 8.09 15.36 -7.92
CA GLU A 39 6.89 16.18 -7.87
C GLU A 39 6.92 17.16 -6.68
N ALA A 40 7.36 16.72 -5.50
CA ALA A 40 7.49 17.59 -4.32
C ALA A 40 8.49 18.76 -4.49
N PHE A 41 9.42 18.66 -5.47
CA PHE A 41 10.38 19.72 -5.79
C PHE A 41 10.05 20.47 -7.09
N ALA A 42 9.04 20.04 -7.85
CA ALA A 42 8.68 20.65 -9.12
C ALA A 42 7.80 21.89 -8.89
N THR A 43 8.08 22.96 -9.64
CA THR A 43 7.27 24.20 -9.61
C THR A 43 6.12 24.16 -10.63
N SER A 44 6.21 23.27 -11.63
CA SER A 44 5.18 23.03 -12.64
C SER A 44 5.38 21.66 -13.27
N HIS A 45 4.35 21.16 -13.96
CA HIS A 45 4.47 19.93 -14.74
C HIS A 45 5.61 20.00 -15.77
N LEU A 46 5.97 21.17 -16.30
CA LEU A 46 7.05 21.23 -17.32
C LEU A 46 8.45 21.00 -16.75
N ASP A 47 8.64 21.22 -15.44
CA ASP A 47 9.93 21.05 -14.75
C ASP A 47 10.06 19.66 -14.10
N GLN A 48 8.97 18.90 -14.07
CA GLN A 48 8.94 17.58 -13.47
C GLN A 48 9.71 16.55 -14.34
N ARG A 49 10.86 16.09 -13.83
CA ARG A 49 11.75 15.13 -14.54
C ARG A 49 11.06 13.80 -14.88
N ILE A 50 10.10 13.36 -14.06
CA ILE A 50 9.29 12.16 -14.29
C ILE A 50 7.83 12.58 -14.37
N ASN A 51 7.37 13.16 -15.47
CA ASN A 51 5.97 13.58 -15.63
C ASN A 51 4.98 12.41 -15.74
N HIS A 52 5.41 11.31 -16.35
CA HIS A 52 4.55 10.17 -16.68
C HIS A 52 4.71 9.02 -15.68
N GLY A 53 5.21 9.29 -14.47
CA GLY A 53 5.45 8.25 -13.47
C GLY A 53 4.17 7.60 -12.95
N TYR A 54 3.01 8.24 -13.11
CA TYR A 54 1.71 7.63 -12.82
C TYR A 54 1.46 6.35 -13.63
N LEU A 55 1.98 6.23 -14.86
CA LEU A 55 1.86 5.02 -15.69
C LEU A 55 2.54 3.79 -15.06
N ALA A 56 3.52 4.00 -14.16
CA ALA A 56 4.14 2.91 -13.43
C ALA A 56 3.16 2.23 -12.45
N VAL A 57 2.14 2.95 -11.96
CA VAL A 57 1.07 2.40 -11.13
C VAL A 57 0.20 1.45 -11.94
N ASP A 58 -0.22 1.86 -13.15
CA ASP A 58 -1.01 1.02 -14.05
C ASP A 58 -0.26 -0.26 -14.41
N PHE A 59 1.03 -0.13 -14.74
CA PHE A 59 1.90 -1.27 -15.02
C PHE A 59 2.03 -2.21 -13.81
N PHE A 60 2.22 -1.67 -12.60
CA PHE A 60 2.27 -2.45 -11.36
C PHE A 60 0.97 -3.24 -11.13
N PHE A 61 -0.19 -2.63 -11.35
CA PHE A 61 -1.48 -3.28 -11.17
C PHE A 61 -1.74 -4.38 -12.20
N ILE A 62 -1.36 -4.18 -13.46
CA ILE A 62 -1.49 -5.21 -14.51
C ILE A 62 -0.64 -6.43 -14.16
N LEU A 63 0.63 -6.24 -13.77
CA LEU A 63 1.51 -7.34 -13.34
C LEU A 63 0.97 -8.06 -12.09
N SER A 64 0.47 -7.29 -11.12
CA SER A 64 -0.12 -7.85 -9.89
C SER A 64 -1.37 -8.66 -10.18
N GLY A 65 -2.22 -8.21 -11.11
CA GLY A 65 -3.40 -8.92 -11.57
C GLY A 65 -3.04 -10.26 -12.20
N PHE A 66 -2.06 -10.27 -13.11
CA PHE A 66 -1.57 -11.51 -13.73
C PHE A 66 -1.05 -12.50 -12.68
N VAL A 67 -0.21 -12.05 -11.74
CA VAL A 67 0.40 -12.92 -10.72
C VAL A 67 -0.64 -13.51 -9.78
N VAL A 68 -1.64 -12.71 -9.40
CA VAL A 68 -2.76 -13.20 -8.60
C VAL A 68 -3.56 -14.23 -9.40
N GLY A 69 -3.89 -13.94 -10.66
CA GLY A 69 -4.60 -14.88 -11.53
C GLY A 69 -3.86 -16.21 -11.62
N TYR A 70 -2.57 -16.18 -11.97
CA TYR A 70 -1.71 -17.35 -12.08
C TYR A 70 -1.64 -18.17 -10.78
N ALA A 71 -1.48 -17.49 -9.64
CA ALA A 71 -1.40 -18.13 -8.34
C ALA A 71 -2.70 -18.82 -7.94
N TYR A 72 -3.86 -18.24 -8.29
CA TYR A 72 -5.17 -18.74 -7.83
C TYR A 72 -5.96 -19.51 -8.89
N ASP A 73 -5.45 -19.62 -10.12
CA ASP A 73 -6.10 -20.32 -11.24
C ASP A 73 -6.57 -21.74 -10.86
N ASP A 74 -5.70 -22.57 -10.30
CA ASP A 74 -6.07 -23.94 -9.90
C ASP A 74 -7.15 -23.96 -8.81
N ARG A 75 -7.23 -22.90 -8.00
CA ARG A 75 -8.14 -22.78 -6.85
C ARG A 75 -9.45 -22.09 -7.23
N TRP A 76 -9.61 -21.71 -8.50
CA TRP A 76 -10.81 -21.09 -9.03
C TRP A 76 -12.02 -22.03 -8.85
N GLY A 77 -13.08 -21.54 -8.21
CA GLY A 77 -14.28 -22.32 -7.89
C GLY A 77 -14.16 -23.31 -6.72
N ARG A 78 -12.95 -23.63 -6.24
CA ARG A 78 -12.72 -24.53 -5.08
C ARG A 78 -12.52 -23.79 -3.76
N MET A 79 -12.02 -22.56 -3.82
CA MET A 79 -11.77 -21.73 -2.66
C MET A 79 -12.91 -20.73 -2.44
N LYS A 80 -13.34 -20.54 -1.19
CA LYS A 80 -14.35 -19.53 -0.85
C LYS A 80 -13.77 -18.13 -1.03
N THR A 81 -14.59 -17.19 -1.49
CA THR A 81 -14.19 -15.77 -1.65
C THR A 81 -13.68 -15.16 -0.34
N LEU A 82 -14.27 -15.54 0.80
CA LEU A 82 -13.82 -15.08 2.12
C LEU A 82 -12.40 -15.54 2.46
N ASP A 83 -12.01 -16.76 2.05
CA ASP A 83 -10.66 -17.28 2.31
C ASP A 83 -9.60 -16.52 1.49
N PHE A 84 -9.96 -16.11 0.27
CA PHE A 84 -9.13 -15.23 -0.56
C PHE A 84 -8.94 -13.85 0.08
N ILE A 85 -10.04 -13.21 0.48
CA ILE A 85 -10.03 -11.89 1.10
C ILE A 85 -9.22 -11.93 2.41
N LYS A 86 -9.45 -12.94 3.26
CA LYS A 86 -8.71 -13.12 4.51
C LYS A 86 -7.20 -13.22 4.28
N ARG A 87 -6.75 -14.03 3.31
CA ARG A 87 -5.32 -14.15 2.94
C ARG A 87 -4.73 -12.81 2.48
N ARG A 88 -5.51 -12.03 1.73
CA ARG A 88 -5.08 -10.70 1.26
C ARG A 88 -4.99 -9.69 2.41
N ILE A 89 -5.97 -9.66 3.30
CA ILE A 89 -5.96 -8.75 4.46
C ILE A 89 -4.75 -9.05 5.35
N ILE A 90 -4.50 -10.33 5.70
CA ILE A 90 -3.37 -10.71 6.56
C ILE A 90 -2.02 -10.31 5.93
N ARG A 91 -1.92 -10.32 4.59
CA ARG A 91 -0.69 -9.95 3.88
C ARG A 91 -0.52 -8.43 3.70
N LEU A 92 -1.59 -7.71 3.35
CA LEU A 92 -1.52 -6.29 2.97
C LEU A 92 -1.69 -5.35 4.17
N HIS A 93 -2.55 -5.69 5.12
CA HIS A 93 -2.88 -4.82 6.25
C HIS A 93 -1.66 -4.48 7.14
N PRO A 94 -0.71 -5.40 7.42
CA PRO A 94 0.51 -5.04 8.16
C PRO A 94 1.30 -3.91 7.50
N MET A 95 1.38 -3.90 6.18
CA MET A 95 2.05 -2.82 5.43
C MET A 95 1.27 -1.51 5.52
N VAL A 96 -0.07 -1.55 5.50
CA VAL A 96 -0.93 -0.37 5.69
C VAL A 96 -0.72 0.24 7.08
N VAL A 97 -0.72 -0.59 8.12
CA VAL A 97 -0.47 -0.16 9.51
C VAL A 97 0.89 0.53 9.62
N MET A 98 1.96 -0.07 9.09
CA MET A 98 3.29 0.53 9.11
C MET A 98 3.34 1.86 8.36
N GLY A 99 2.73 1.92 7.16
CA GLY A 99 2.65 3.16 6.39
C GLY A 99 1.91 4.27 7.12
N ALA A 100 0.78 3.95 7.77
CA ALA A 100 0.01 4.90 8.57
C ALA A 100 0.80 5.43 9.77
N LEU A 101 1.53 4.56 10.47
CA LEU A 101 2.38 4.95 11.60
C LEU A 101 3.56 5.83 11.15
N ILE A 102 4.29 5.41 10.11
CA ILE A 102 5.41 6.18 9.56
C ILE A 102 4.90 7.54 9.08
N GLY A 103 3.80 7.57 8.32
CA GLY A 103 3.18 8.80 7.84
C GLY A 103 2.76 9.73 8.98
N GLY A 104 2.15 9.20 10.04
CA GLY A 104 1.78 9.99 11.23
C GLY A 104 2.98 10.57 11.97
N VAL A 105 4.07 9.80 12.10
CA VAL A 105 5.33 10.27 12.70
C VAL A 105 5.99 11.34 11.83
N MET A 106 6.10 11.10 10.52
CA MET A 106 6.65 12.09 9.59
C MET A 106 5.83 13.37 9.59
N PHE A 107 4.49 13.27 9.60
CA PHE A 107 3.60 14.41 9.71
C PHE A 107 3.84 15.21 10.99
N TYR A 108 3.99 14.57 12.15
CA TYR A 108 4.20 15.28 13.42
C TYR A 108 5.60 15.89 13.54
N THR A 109 6.61 15.24 12.95
CA THR A 109 8.00 15.69 13.00
C THR A 109 8.36 16.70 11.92
N GLN A 110 7.54 16.84 10.87
CA GLN A 110 7.80 17.81 9.82
C GLN A 110 7.69 19.24 10.38
N SER A 111 8.83 19.91 10.49
CA SER A 111 8.90 21.31 10.91
C SER A 111 9.00 22.19 9.66
N CYS A 112 7.92 22.26 8.88
CA CYS A 112 7.83 23.17 7.74
C CYS A 112 6.58 24.06 7.84
N PRO A 113 6.64 25.12 8.67
CA PRO A 113 5.51 26.02 8.91
C PRO A 113 5.06 26.76 7.64
N SER A 114 5.97 26.99 6.70
CA SER A 114 5.73 27.77 5.47
C SER A 114 4.84 27.07 4.44
N VAL A 115 4.74 25.74 4.48
CA VAL A 115 3.96 24.96 3.49
C VAL A 115 2.76 24.28 4.14
N TRP A 116 2.87 23.85 5.39
CA TRP A 116 1.87 22.97 6.02
C TRP A 116 1.24 23.57 7.28
N GLY A 117 1.51 24.84 7.57
CA GLY A 117 1.08 25.52 8.80
C GLY A 117 1.80 25.00 10.04
N ASP A 118 1.50 25.59 11.19
CA ASP A 118 2.06 25.16 12.48
C ASP A 118 1.42 23.84 12.92
N VAL A 119 2.04 22.72 12.54
CA VAL A 119 1.69 21.37 13.00
C VAL A 119 1.65 21.29 14.54
N ALA A 120 2.41 22.15 15.22
CA ALA A 120 2.42 22.28 16.69
C ALA A 120 1.06 22.72 17.30
N LEU A 121 0.18 23.35 16.52
CA LEU A 121 -1.16 23.76 16.97
C LEU A 121 -2.19 22.63 16.87
N ILE A 122 -1.86 21.54 16.17
CA ILE A 122 -2.77 20.42 15.93
C ILE A 122 -2.82 19.53 17.19
N PRO A 123 -3.99 19.29 17.78
CA PRO A 123 -4.11 18.41 18.94
C PRO A 123 -3.62 17.00 18.62
N PHE A 124 -2.81 16.40 19.50
CA PHE A 124 -2.37 15.02 19.35
C PHE A 124 -3.53 14.03 19.16
N ALA A 125 -4.68 14.31 19.78
CA ALA A 125 -5.89 13.50 19.65
C ALA A 125 -6.44 13.44 18.22
N SER A 126 -6.40 14.54 17.45
CA SER A 126 -6.88 14.54 16.06
C SER A 126 -5.92 13.80 15.14
N LEU A 127 -4.60 13.93 15.36
CA LEU A 127 -3.59 13.14 14.66
C LEU A 127 -3.78 11.63 14.94
N LEU A 128 -3.93 11.24 16.21
CA LEU A 128 -4.18 9.85 16.58
C LEU A 128 -5.45 9.32 15.90
N PHE A 129 -6.52 10.11 15.93
CA PHE A 129 -7.78 9.74 15.29
C PHE A 129 -7.61 9.52 13.77
N ALA A 130 -6.89 10.39 13.07
CA ALA A 130 -6.65 10.23 11.64
C ALA A 130 -5.73 9.06 11.29
N VAL A 131 -4.69 8.81 12.10
CA VAL A 131 -3.85 7.61 11.95
C VAL A 131 -4.69 6.34 12.12
N LEU A 132 -5.63 6.33 13.06
CA LEU A 132 -6.57 5.21 13.24
C LEU A 132 -7.50 5.07 12.02
N LEU A 133 -8.11 6.16 11.53
CA LEU A 133 -8.94 6.10 10.32
C LEU A 133 -8.16 5.55 9.12
N ASN A 134 -6.93 6.02 8.91
CA ASN A 134 -6.05 5.53 7.84
C ASN A 134 -5.71 4.04 8.03
N MET A 135 -5.41 3.61 9.27
CA MET A 135 -5.14 2.22 9.60
C MET A 135 -6.31 1.30 9.26
N PHE A 136 -7.54 1.76 9.50
CA PHE A 136 -8.76 1.04 9.14
C PHE A 136 -9.25 1.28 7.71
N LEU A 137 -8.50 2.04 6.89
CA LEU A 137 -8.87 2.44 5.53
C LEU A 137 -10.25 3.12 5.46
N ILE A 138 -10.60 3.86 6.52
CA ILE A 138 -11.85 4.62 6.60
C ILE A 138 -11.57 6.02 6.04
N PRO A 139 -12.31 6.47 5.01
CA PRO A 139 -12.13 7.81 4.46
C PRO A 139 -12.55 8.86 5.49
N ALA A 140 -11.72 9.89 5.66
CA ALA A 140 -12.10 11.05 6.45
C ALA A 140 -13.13 11.88 5.66
N ALA A 141 -14.23 12.26 6.30
CA ALA A 141 -15.19 13.18 5.70
C ALA A 141 -14.68 14.64 5.81
N PRO A 142 -15.12 15.55 4.91
CA PRO A 142 -14.75 16.96 4.96
C PRO A 142 -15.02 17.58 6.34
N GLY A 143 -14.03 18.25 6.90
CA GLY A 143 -14.11 18.88 8.23
C GLY A 143 -13.71 17.97 9.40
N ILE A 144 -13.41 16.69 9.14
CA ILE A 144 -12.84 15.75 10.12
C ILE A 144 -11.32 15.60 9.91
N GLU A 145 -10.77 16.14 8.82
CA GLU A 145 -9.33 16.04 8.55
C GLU A 145 -8.47 16.82 9.56
N VAL A 146 -7.28 16.28 9.82
CA VAL A 146 -6.28 16.81 10.78
C VAL A 146 -5.91 18.27 10.51
N ARG A 147 -6.03 18.71 9.25
CA ARG A 147 -5.69 20.06 8.82
C ARG A 147 -6.88 21.02 8.79
N GLY A 148 -8.12 20.52 8.86
CA GLY A 148 -9.35 21.32 8.81
C GLY A 148 -9.51 22.21 7.58
N LEU A 149 -8.88 21.87 6.45
CA LEU A 149 -8.86 22.69 5.23
C LEU A 149 -10.12 22.51 4.35
N GLY A 150 -10.96 21.53 4.64
CA GLY A 150 -12.11 21.15 3.82
C GLY A 150 -11.73 20.61 2.44
N GLU A 151 -10.45 20.29 2.21
CA GLU A 151 -9.97 19.81 0.92
C GLU A 151 -10.20 18.30 0.80
N MET A 152 -11.27 17.95 0.06
CA MET A 152 -11.36 16.74 -0.74
C MET A 152 -11.40 17.12 -2.21
#